data_AF-A0A520V8G4-F1
#
_entry.id   AF-A0A520V8G4-F1
#
_cell.length_a   1.000
_cell.length_b   1.000
_cell.length_c   1.000
_cell.angle_alpha   90.00
_cell.angle_beta   90.00
_cell.angle_gamma   90.00
#
_symmetry.space_group_name_H-M   'P 1'
#
loop_
_entity.id
_entity.type
_entity.pdbx_description
1 polymer ?
#
loop_
_entity_poly.entity_id
_entity_poly.type
_entity_poly.pdbx_seq_one_letter_code
_entity_poly.pdbx_strand_id
1 'polypeptide(L)'
;MAQEIRLKHKESDLTKIGCYGFSWTYLFFGPFVPMFRGELGVGALHIVFAIFSAGISNIIFAFIYNKQFLRRQLENGWVLAGEESQNKIVKASISE
;
A
#
# COMPACT_ATOMS: atom_id res chain seq x y z
N MET A 1 3.01 -5.81 11.84
CA MET A 1 3.01 -4.34 11.99
C MET A 1 3.46 -3.70 10.68
N ALA A 2 3.24 -2.40 10.46
CA ALA A 2 3.72 -1.70 9.26
C ALA A 2 5.25 -1.82 9.16
N GLN A 3 5.76 -2.30 8.03
CA GLN A 3 7.19 -2.39 7.74
C GLN A 3 7.50 -1.62 6.47
N GLU A 4 8.63 -0.92 6.46
CA GLU A 4 9.07 -0.07 5.35
C GLU A 4 9.99 -0.84 4.42
N ILE A 5 9.87 -0.61 3.11
CA ILE A 5 10.72 -1.18 2.08
C ILE A 5 11.10 -0.10 1.08
N ARG A 6 12.40 -0.04 0.72
CA ARG A 6 12.87 0.90 -0.31
C ARG A 6 12.43 0.44 -1.69
N LEU A 7 11.92 1.37 -2.48
CA LEU A 7 11.54 1.19 -3.86
C LEU A 7 12.39 2.08 -4.76
N LYS A 8 12.73 1.58 -5.94
CA LYS A 8 13.42 2.31 -7.00
C LYS A 8 12.63 2.19 -8.30
N HIS A 9 12.46 3.27 -9.03
CA HIS A 9 11.83 3.25 -10.35
C HIS A 9 12.86 2.81 -11.40
N LYS A 10 12.46 1.91 -12.32
CA LYS A 10 13.40 1.29 -13.28
C LYS A 10 14.03 2.30 -14.25
N GLU A 11 13.26 3.31 -14.68
CA GLU A 11 13.65 4.18 -15.80
C GLU A 11 14.11 5.56 -15.36
N SER A 12 13.57 6.08 -14.26
CA SER A 12 13.79 7.47 -13.83
C SER A 12 14.75 7.61 -12.65
N ASP A 13 15.30 6.50 -12.15
CA ASP A 13 16.17 6.43 -10.97
C ASP A 13 15.54 6.95 -9.66
N LEU A 14 14.25 7.32 -9.69
CA LEU A 14 13.52 7.83 -8.53
C LEU A 14 13.45 6.78 -7.43
N THR A 15 13.61 7.20 -6.19
CA THR A 15 13.47 6.34 -5.01
C THR A 15 12.31 6.80 -4.15
N LYS A 16 11.63 5.84 -3.50
CA LYS A 16 10.62 6.12 -2.49
C LYS A 16 10.51 5.00 -1.48
N ILE A 17 9.80 5.27 -0.39
CA ILE A 17 9.52 4.27 0.64
C ILE A 17 8.13 3.68 0.40
N GLY A 18 8.05 2.37 0.28
CA GLY A 18 6.82 1.60 0.33
C GLY A 18 6.59 1.03 1.73
N CYS A 19 5.35 0.66 2.03
CA CYS A 19 5.01 -0.04 3.27
C CYS A 19 4.32 -1.37 2.96
N TYR A 20 4.53 -2.38 3.80
CA TYR A 20 3.79 -3.64 3.80
C TYR A 20 3.33 -4.03 5.22
N GLY A 21 2.41 -4.98 5.32
CA GLY A 21 1.73 -5.33 6.57
C GLY A 21 0.62 -4.34 6.97
N PHE A 22 0.17 -4.41 8.22
CA PHE A 22 -0.94 -3.60 8.74
C PHE A 22 -0.70 -2.09 8.57
N SER A 23 -1.69 -1.35 8.06
CA SER A 23 -1.64 0.10 7.85
C SER A 23 -2.32 0.87 8.96
N TRP A 24 -1.52 1.35 9.92
CA TRP A 24 -2.00 2.26 10.97
C TRP A 24 -2.58 3.55 10.41
N THR A 25 -1.94 4.14 9.41
CA THR A 25 -2.46 5.35 8.75
C THR A 25 -3.84 5.11 8.14
N TYR A 26 -4.06 3.94 7.53
CA TYR A 26 -5.36 3.63 6.95
C TYR A 26 -6.42 3.39 8.03
N LEU A 27 -6.09 2.73 9.14
CA LEU A 27 -7.06 2.52 10.23
C LEU A 27 -7.67 3.84 10.72
N PHE A 28 -6.87 4.88 10.90
CA PHE A 28 -7.33 6.17 11.45
C PHE A 28 -7.87 7.15 10.40
N PHE A 29 -7.37 7.11 9.17
CA PHE A 29 -7.73 8.09 8.13
C PHE A 29 -8.49 7.49 6.94
N GLY A 30 -8.69 6.17 6.92
CA GLY A 30 -9.48 5.45 5.93
C GLY A 30 -9.19 5.86 4.47
N PRO A 31 -10.23 6.21 3.70
CA PRO A 31 -10.09 6.52 2.27
C PRO A 31 -9.29 7.79 1.97
N PHE A 32 -8.98 8.65 2.95
CA PHE A 32 -8.10 9.80 2.74
C PHE A 32 -6.65 9.38 2.44
N VAL A 33 -6.22 8.23 2.95
CA VAL A 33 -4.86 7.72 2.73
C VAL A 33 -4.52 7.48 1.25
N PRO A 34 -5.30 6.69 0.48
CA PRO A 34 -5.03 6.53 -0.95
C PRO A 34 -5.09 7.84 -1.73
N MET A 35 -5.96 8.79 -1.35
CA MET A 35 -6.01 10.09 -2.01
C MET A 35 -4.71 10.88 -1.84
N PHE A 36 -4.14 10.94 -0.63
CA PHE A 36 -2.84 11.57 -0.40
C PHE A 36 -1.67 10.81 -1.04
N ARG A 37 -1.83 9.50 -1.31
CA ARG A 37 -0.84 8.68 -2.03
C ARG A 37 -0.96 8.75 -3.55
N GLY A 38 -1.88 9.57 -4.08
CA GLY A 38 -2.08 9.77 -5.53
C GLY A 38 -3.00 8.72 -6.18
N GLU A 39 -3.70 7.90 -5.40
CA GLU A 39 -4.61 6.86 -5.88
C GLU A 39 -6.08 7.32 -5.79
N LEU A 40 -6.43 8.38 -6.52
CA LEU A 40 -7.76 9.00 -6.44
C LEU A 40 -8.91 8.01 -6.71
N GLY A 41 -8.76 7.13 -7.71
CA GLY A 41 -9.77 6.11 -8.02
C GLY A 41 -9.97 5.09 -6.90
N VAL A 42 -8.87 4.64 -6.27
CA VAL A 42 -8.93 3.72 -5.11
C VAL A 42 -9.56 4.41 -3.91
N GLY A 43 -9.20 5.68 -3.67
CA GLY A 43 -9.79 6.49 -2.61
C GLY A 43 -11.29 6.66 -2.78
N ALA A 44 -11.75 7.04 -3.97
CA ALA A 44 -13.19 7.17 -4.26
C ALA A 44 -13.95 5.85 -4.04
N LEU A 45 -13.41 4.72 -4.49
CA LEU A 45 -14.00 3.40 -4.24
C LEU A 45 -14.09 3.08 -2.73
N HIS A 46 -13.04 3.38 -1.98
CA HIS A 46 -13.01 3.13 -0.54
C HIS A 46 -13.97 4.06 0.23
N ILE A 47 -14.23 5.28 -0.26
CA ILE A 47 -15.29 6.17 0.29
C ILE A 47 -16.64 5.48 0.17
N VAL A 48 -16.96 4.90 -1.00
CA VAL A 48 -18.21 4.16 -1.20
C VAL A 48 -18.33 3.04 -0.17
N PHE A 49 -17.31 2.19 -0.03
CA PHE A 49 -17.31 1.13 0.98
C PHE A 49 -17.43 1.66 2.41
N ALA A 50 -16.76 2.76 2.74
CA ALA A 50 -16.83 3.37 4.07
C ALA A 50 -18.26 3.88 4.38
N ILE A 51 -18.95 4.49 3.41
CA ILE A 51 -20.34 4.94 3.58
C ILE A 51 -21.27 3.74 3.80
N PHE A 52 -21.22 2.72 2.93
CA PHE A 52 -22.13 1.57 3.00
C PHE A 52 -21.86 0.64 4.20
N SER A 53 -20.65 0.67 4.76
CA SER A 53 -20.29 -0.12 5.95
C SER A 53 -20.27 0.68 7.25
N ALA A 54 -20.71 1.95 7.23
CA ALA A 54 -20.59 2.88 8.36
C ALA A 54 -19.17 2.94 8.96
N GLY A 55 -18.14 2.88 8.11
CA GLY A 55 -16.73 2.94 8.49
C GLY A 55 -16.09 1.61 8.91
N ILE A 56 -16.85 0.52 9.02
CA ILE A 56 -16.31 -0.80 9.40
C ILE A 56 -15.29 -1.30 8.36
N SER A 57 -15.50 -0.98 7.08
CA SER A 57 -14.55 -1.31 6.02
C SER A 57 -13.15 -0.76 6.27
N ASN A 58 -12.99 0.32 7.07
CA ASN A 58 -11.68 0.88 7.38
C ASN A 58 -10.79 -0.10 8.14
N ILE A 59 -11.38 -0.91 9.02
CA ILE A 59 -10.66 -1.94 9.78
C ILE A 59 -10.14 -3.00 8.81
N ILE A 60 -11.00 -3.49 7.91
CA ILE A 60 -10.65 -4.51 6.91
C ILE A 60 -9.55 -3.98 5.99
N PHE A 61 -9.74 -2.78 5.43
CA PHE A 61 -8.78 -2.16 4.53
C PHE A 61 -7.44 -1.85 5.21
N ALA A 62 -7.40 -1.60 6.53
CA ALA A 62 -6.13 -1.44 7.24
C ALA A 62 -5.24 -2.69 7.15
N PHE A 63 -5.81 -3.90 7.04
CA PHE A 63 -5.03 -5.13 6.86
C PHE A 63 -4.52 -5.30 5.43
N ILE A 64 -5.31 -4.91 4.42
CA ILE A 64 -5.01 -5.23 3.00
C ILE A 64 -4.41 -4.08 2.21
N TYR A 65 -4.62 -2.83 2.62
CA TYR A 65 -4.31 -1.65 1.80
C TYR A 65 -2.83 -1.52 1.44
N ASN A 66 -1.91 -1.68 2.41
CA ASN A 66 -0.47 -1.57 2.14
C ASN A 66 0.00 -2.62 1.12
N LYS A 67 -0.51 -3.86 1.21
CA LYS A 67 -0.21 -4.93 0.25
C LYS A 67 -0.69 -4.57 -1.15
N GLN A 68 -1.93 -4.12 -1.27
CA GLN A 68 -2.50 -3.70 -2.56
C GLN A 68 -1.76 -2.51 -3.15
N PHE A 69 -1.43 -1.50 -2.34
CA PHE A 69 -0.65 -0.33 -2.74
C PHE A 69 0.74 -0.74 -3.25
N LEU A 70 1.47 -1.54 -2.48
CA LEU A 70 2.80 -2.00 -2.86
C LEU A 70 2.78 -2.81 -4.15
N ARG A 71 1.80 -3.70 -4.32
CA ARG A 71 1.62 -4.46 -5.57
C ARG A 71 1.41 -3.54 -6.78
N ARG A 72 0.51 -2.57 -6.68
CA ARG A 72 0.28 -1.57 -7.75
C ARG A 72 1.55 -0.78 -8.05
N GLN A 73 2.37 -0.48 -7.05
CA GLN A 73 3.67 0.14 -7.30
C GLN A 73 4.60 -0.75 -8.12
N LEU A 74 4.69 -2.04 -7.81
CA LEU A 74 5.53 -2.97 -8.56
C LEU A 74 5.04 -3.16 -10.01
N GLU A 75 3.72 -3.16 -10.20
CA GLU A 75 3.10 -3.18 -11.53
C GLU A 75 3.40 -1.88 -12.32
N ASN A 76 3.46 -0.73 -11.63
CA ASN A 76 3.79 0.58 -12.20
C ASN A 76 5.31 0.86 -12.35
N GLY A 77 6.12 -0.17 -12.58
CA GLY A 77 7.54 -0.01 -12.91
C GLY A 77 8.47 0.26 -11.72
N TRP A 78 7.99 0.17 -10.48
CA TRP A 78 8.84 0.21 -9.30
C TRP A 78 9.42 -1.18 -9.00
N VAL A 79 10.62 -1.22 -8.44
CA VAL A 79 11.27 -2.45 -7.98
C VAL A 79 11.69 -2.33 -6.53
N LEU A 80 11.71 -3.47 -5.85
CA LEU A 80 12.25 -3.55 -4.49
C LEU A 80 13.76 -3.26 -4.53
N ALA A 81 14.20 -2.33 -3.69
CA ALA A 81 15.58 -1.87 -3.56
C ALA A 81 16.06 -1.94 -2.10
N GLY A 82 15.45 -2.81 -1.29
CA GLY A 82 15.93 -3.15 0.05
C GLY A 82 16.98 -4.26 0.02
N GLU A 83 17.36 -4.75 1.19
CA GLU A 83 18.23 -5.92 1.34
C GLU A 83 17.60 -7.17 0.70
N GLU A 84 18.41 -8.11 0.21
CA GLU A 84 17.91 -9.31 -0.45
C GLU A 84 17.00 -10.16 0.46
N SER A 85 17.37 -10.29 1.74
CA SER A 85 16.56 -10.98 2.76
C SER A 85 15.17 -10.35 2.90
N GLN A 86 15.13 -9.03 2.99
CA GLN A 86 13.90 -8.26 3.08
C GLN A 86 13.06 -8.35 1.80
N ASN A 87 13.69 -8.29 0.63
CA ASN A 87 13.01 -8.40 -0.66
C ASN A 87 12.33 -9.77 -0.81
N LYS A 88 12.95 -10.86 -0.31
CA LYS A 88 12.35 -12.20 -0.28
C LYS A 88 11.11 -12.23 0.61
N ILE A 89 11.18 -11.67 1.82
CA ILE A 89 10.05 -11.58 2.76
C ILE A 89 8.88 -10.81 2.14
N VAL A 90 9.19 -9.65 1.55
CA VAL A 90 8.16 -8.80 0.92
C VAL A 90 7.50 -9.54 -0.23
N LYS A 91 8.28 -10.16 -1.13
CA LYS A 91 7.74 -10.95 -2.25
C LYS A 91 6.80 -12.06 -1.77
N ALA A 92 7.18 -12.79 -0.73
CA ALA A 92 6.32 -13.83 -0.14
C ALA A 92 5.01 -13.25 0.41
N SER A 93 5.09 -12.12 1.13
CA SER A 93 3.90 -11.49 1.74
C SER A 93 2.88 -10.94 0.73
N ILE A 94 3.34 -10.60 -0.47
CA ILE A 94 2.50 -10.03 -1.53
C ILE A 94 2.04 -11.06 -2.58
N SER A 95 2.66 -12.24 -2.64
CA SER A 95 2.36 -13.28 -3.64
C SER A 95 1.16 -14.17 -3.29
N GLU A 96 0.78 -14.23 -2.01
CA GLU A 96 -0.45 -14.90 -1.55
C GLU A 96 -1.71 -14.08 -1.86
#